data_AF-B3JDZ9-F1
#
_entry.id   AF-B3JDZ9-F1
#
_cell.length_a   1.000
_cell.length_b   1.000
_cell.length_c   1.000
_cell.angle_alpha   90.00
_cell.angle_beta   90.00
_cell.angle_gamma   90.00
#
_symmetry.space_group_name_H-M   'P 1'
#
loop_
_entity.id
_entity.type
_entity.pdbx_description
1 polymer ?
#
loop_
_entity_poly.entity_id
_entity_poly.type
_entity_poly.pdbx_seq_one_letter_code
_entity_poly.pdbx_strand_id
1 'polypeptide(L)' 'MNGRNITCKQCVKLLSICDFDNERIKFLQVMAPHIYDCHNRQLIIDTMSFASGKDEARQLIERYCK' A
#
# COMPACT_ATOMS: atom_id res chain seq x y z
N MET A 1 -13.98 -15.84 -7.08
CA MET A 1 -13.04 -15.86 -5.93
C MET A 1 -12.66 -14.41 -5.65
N ASN A 2 -13.07 -13.83 -4.53
CA ASN A 2 -12.66 -12.47 -4.14
C ASN A 2 -11.15 -12.50 -3.88
N GLY A 3 -10.36 -11.90 -4.77
CA GLY A 3 -8.89 -12.00 -4.82
C GLY A 3 -8.14 -11.24 -3.74
N ARG A 4 -8.73 -11.01 -2.55
CA ARG A 4 -8.06 -10.33 -1.44
C ARG A 4 -7.32 -11.34 -0.57
N ASN A 5 -6.03 -11.50 -0.82
CA ASN A 5 -5.22 -12.58 -0.25
C ASN A 5 -3.90 -12.09 0.39
N ILE A 6 -3.64 -10.78 0.41
CA ILE A 6 -2.45 -10.22 1.06
C ILE A 6 -2.81 -9.37 2.27
N THR A 7 -1.91 -9.36 3.25
CA THR A 7 -1.97 -8.45 4.41
C THR A 7 -1.21 -7.15 4.13
N CYS A 8 -1.52 -6.09 4.88
CA CYS A 8 -0.74 -4.85 4.89
C CYS A 8 0.73 -5.12 5.19
N LYS A 9 1.05 -6.04 6.12
CA LYS A 9 2.44 -6.42 6.45
C LYS A 9 3.16 -7.09 5.28
N GLN A 10 2.47 -7.98 4.55
CA GLN A 10 3.04 -8.58 3.34
C GLN A 10 3.25 -7.53 2.24
N CYS A 11 2.32 -6.59 2.08
CA CYS A 11 2.49 -5.46 1.18
C CYS A 11 3.73 -4.62 1.55
N VAL A 12 3.90 -4.25 2.83
CA VAL A 12 5.09 -3.53 3.33
C VAL A 12 6.39 -4.26 2.98
N LYS A 13 6.44 -5.58 3.15
CA LYS A 13 7.62 -6.39 2.80
C LYS A 13 7.94 -6.39 1.31
N LEU A 14 6.94 -6.20 0.44
CA LEU A 14 7.17 -6.05 -1.00
C LEU A 14 7.64 -4.63 -1.33
N LEU A 15 7.07 -3.62 -0.68
CA LEU A 15 7.46 -2.22 -0.86
C LEU A 15 8.89 -1.93 -0.38
N SER A 16 9.43 -2.73 0.54
CA SER A 16 10.81 -2.60 1.01
C SER A 16 11.87 -2.96 -0.04
N ILE A 17 11.47 -3.49 -1.20
CA ILE A 17 12.36 -3.74 -2.35
C ILE A 17 12.60 -2.45 -3.15
N CYS A 18 11.70 -1.48 -3.02
CA CYS A 18 11.76 -0.21 -3.73
C CYS A 18 12.60 0.83 -2.96
N ASP A 19 13.47 1.53 -3.67
CA ASP A 19 14.31 2.58 -3.10
C ASP A 19 13.55 3.89 -2.95
N PHE A 20 12.61 4.17 -3.87
CA PHE A 20 11.93 5.45 -3.97
C PHE A 20 10.40 5.34 -3.80
N ASP A 21 9.78 6.40 -3.29
CA ASP A 21 8.32 6.45 -3.07
C ASP A 21 7.52 6.25 -4.37
N ASN A 22 7.98 6.78 -5.51
CA ASN A 22 7.30 6.60 -6.80
C ASN A 22 7.23 5.13 -7.24
N GLU A 23 8.25 4.32 -6.94
CA GLU A 23 8.25 2.88 -7.17
C GLU A 23 7.29 2.19 -6.21
N ARG A 24 7.32 2.56 -4.92
CA ARG A 24 6.39 2.03 -3.92
C ARG A 24 4.94 2.29 -4.30
N ILE A 25 4.62 3.47 -4.82
CA ILE A 25 3.27 3.83 -5.30
C ILE A 25 2.85 2.94 -6.48
N LYS A 26 3.74 2.71 -7.46
CA LYS A 26 3.46 1.80 -8.59
C LYS A 26 3.20 0.37 -8.13
N PHE A 27 3.96 -0.12 -7.17
CA PHE A 27 3.71 -1.44 -6.58
C PHE A 27 2.40 -1.46 -5.80
N LEU A 28 2.15 -0.44 -4.98
CA LEU A 28 0.94 -0.32 -4.18
C LEU A 28 -0.32 -0.25 -5.05
N GLN A 29 -0.27 0.38 -6.23
CA GLN A 29 -1.36 0.35 -7.22
C GLN A 29 -1.79 -1.07 -7.60
N VAL A 30 -0.82 -1.98 -7.76
CA VAL A 30 -1.08 -3.38 -8.09
C VAL A 30 -1.55 -4.15 -6.86
N MET A 31 -0.96 -3.89 -5.69
CA MET A 31 -1.23 -4.68 -4.48
C MET A 31 -2.52 -4.27 -3.75
N ALA A 32 -2.89 -2.98 -3.76
CA ALA A 32 -3.98 -2.44 -2.95
C ALA A 32 -5.35 -3.13 -3.14
N PRO A 33 -5.78 -3.53 -4.36
CA PRO A 33 -7.01 -4.28 -4.57
C PRO A 33 -7.06 -5.65 -3.86
N HIS A 34 -5.89 -6.21 -3.53
CA HIS A 34 -5.73 -7.54 -2.96
C HIS A 34 -5.56 -7.53 -1.43
N ILE A 35 -5.50 -6.35 -0.81
CA ILE A 35 -5.38 -6.21 0.65
C ILE A 35 -6.72 -6.54 1.32
N TYR A 36 -6.71 -7.42 2.32
CA TYR A 36 -7.93 -7.76 3.08
C TYR A 36 -7.99 -7.15 4.49
N ASP A 37 -6.86 -6.82 5.12
CA ASP A 37 -6.77 -6.27 6.48
C ASP A 37 -6.61 -4.75 6.49
N CYS A 38 -7.45 -4.05 5.73
CA CYS A 38 -7.41 -2.60 5.51
C CYS A 38 -7.43 -1.72 6.78
N HIS A 39 -7.81 -2.27 7.94
CA HIS A 39 -7.68 -1.60 9.24
C HIS A 39 -6.21 -1.32 9.60
N ASN A 40 -5.25 -2.05 9.02
CA ASN A 40 -3.81 -1.89 9.22
C ASN A 40 -3.14 -0.99 8.17
N ARG A 41 -3.91 -0.27 7.33
CA ARG A 41 -3.39 0.54 6.22
C ARG A 41 -2.29 1.55 6.59
N GLN A 42 -2.27 2.01 7.84
CA GLN A 42 -1.26 2.94 8.33
C GLN A 42 0.16 2.36 8.19
N LEU A 43 0.33 1.04 8.32
CA LEU A 43 1.61 0.36 8.12
C LEU A 43 2.18 0.60 6.71
N ILE A 44 1.32 0.67 5.70
CA ILE A 44 1.73 0.93 4.31
C ILE A 44 2.04 2.41 4.12
N ILE A 45 1.19 3.29 4.64
CA ILE A 45 1.38 4.75 4.53
C ILE A 45 2.73 5.15 5.13
N ASP A 46 3.10 4.57 6.26
CA ASP A 46 4.37 4.88 6.93
C ASP A 46 5.62 4.34 6.23
N THR A 47 5.47 3.57 5.15
CA THR A 47 6.62 3.18 4.29
C THR A 47 7.08 4.30 3.36
N MET A 48 6.25 5.34 3.17
CA MET A 48 6.60 6.47 2.31
C MET A 48 7.50 7.44 3.06
N SER A 49 8.57 7.86 2.39
CA SER A 49 9.59 8.74 2.95
C SER A 49 9.09 10.19 3.08
N PHE A 50 8.26 10.65 2.15
CA PHE A 50 7.80 12.04 2.09
C PHE A 50 6.30 12.18 2.38
N ALA A 51 5.89 13.33 2.91
CA ALA A 51 4.49 13.64 3.19
C ALA A 51 3.60 13.52 1.92
N SER A 52 4.09 13.99 0.77
CA SER A 52 3.40 13.83 -0.51
C SER A 52 3.17 12.37 -0.88
N GLY A 53 4.17 11.50 -0.67
CA GLY A 53 4.04 10.05 -0.88
C GLY A 53 3.03 9.42 0.09
N LYS A 54 3.02 9.85 1.36
CA LYS A 54 2.03 9.40 2.35
C LYS A 54 0.60 9.77 1.93
N ASP A 55 0.40 10.98 1.42
CA ASP A 55 -0.90 11.45 0.98
C ASP A 55 -1.38 10.69 -0.27
N GLU A 56 -0.49 10.45 -1.24
CA GLU A 56 -0.80 9.65 -2.43
C GLU A 56 -1.14 8.20 -2.06
N ALA A 57 -0.35 7.58 -1.18
CA ALA A 57 -0.60 6.22 -0.68
C ALA A 57 -1.95 6.12 0.04
N ARG A 58 -2.30 7.13 0.85
CA ARG A 58 -3.59 7.18 1.56
C ARG A 58 -4.76 7.25 0.57
N GLN A 59 -4.72 8.17 -0.38
CA GLN A 59 -5.75 8.31 -1.42
C GLN A 59 -5.92 7.01 -2.22
N LEU A 60 -4.81 6.34 -2.50
CA LEU A 60 -4.83 5.09 -3.24
C LEU A 60 -5.48 3.96 -2.44
N ILE A 61 -5.09 3.78 -1.18
CA ILE A 61 -5.67 2.73 -0.33
C ILE A 61 -7.17 2.98 -0.13
N GLU A 62 -7.60 4.22 0.13
CA GLU A 62 -9.01 4.58 0.30
C GLU A 62 -9.87 4.26 -0.94
N ARG A 63 -9.27 4.25 -2.13
CA ARG A 63 -9.96 3.87 -3.37
C ARG A 63 -10.32 2.37 -3.42
N TYR A 64 -9.48 1.51 -2.84
CA TYR A 64 -9.59 0.05 -2.96
C TYR A 64 -10.09 -0.65 -1.69
N CYS A 65 -9.71 -0.12 -0.53
CA CYS A 65 -10.14 -0.56 0.78
C CYS A 65 -11.40 0.22 1.19
N LYS A 66 -12.57 -0.34 0.86
CA LYS A 66 -13.87 0.06 1.41
C LYS A 66 -14.26 -0.82 2.59
#